data_AF-A0A2N2LNJ3-F1
#
_entry.id   AF-A0A2N2LNJ3-F1
#
_cell.length_a   1.000
_cell.length_b   1.000
_cell.length_c   1.000
_cell.angle_alpha   90.00
_cell.angle_beta   90.00
_cell.angle_gamma   90.00
#
_symmetry.space_group_name_H-M   'P 1'
#
loop_
_entity.id
_entity.type
_entity.pdbx_description
1 polymer ?
#
loop_
_entity_poly.entity_id
_entity_poly.type
_entity_poly.pdbx_seq_one_letter_code
_entity_poly.pdbx_strand_id
1 'polypeptide(L)' 'KEDIPELVGFFVKTKNGKMGVNVEDITPRAMQALLNYDWPGNIRELDHAIEFSMMFCDTGIIDLPQLPMHVTK' A
#
# COMPACT_ATOMS: atom_id res chain seq x y z
N LYS A 1 10.89 8.45 5.83
CA LYS A 1 9.42 8.23 6.04
C LYS A 1 8.59 9.30 5.33
N GLU A 2 9.11 10.52 5.14
CA GLU A 2 8.41 11.59 4.40
C GLU A 2 8.08 11.23 2.94
N ASP A 3 8.86 10.34 2.31
CA ASP A 3 8.61 9.91 0.92
C ASP A 3 7.60 8.75 0.78
N ILE A 4 7.16 8.13 1.89
CA ILE A 4 6.27 6.96 1.82
C ILE A 4 4.96 7.29 1.08
N PRO A 5 4.25 8.39 1.36
CA PRO A 5 3.02 8.72 0.66
C PRO A 5 3.23 8.86 -0.86
N GLU A 6 4.33 9.48 -1.28
CA GLU A 6 4.66 9.64 -2.71
C GLU A 6 4.98 8.30 -3.37
N LEU A 7 5.79 7.46 -2.71
CA LEU A 7 6.12 6.11 -3.20
C LEU A 7 4.88 5.23 -3.32
N VAL A 8 4.01 5.27 -2.31
CA VAL A 8 2.76 4.53 -2.31
C VAL A 8 1.86 4.97 -3.46
N GLY A 9 1.69 6.29 -3.66
CA GLY A 9 0.96 6.82 -4.81
C GLY A 9 1.56 6.39 -6.15
N PHE A 10 2.89 6.38 -6.25
CA PHE A 10 3.61 5.90 -7.44
C PHE A 10 3.33 4.40 -7.71
N PHE A 11 3.38 3.55 -6.68
CA PHE A 11 3.14 2.11 -6.81
C PHE A 11 1.69 1.82 -7.19
N VAL A 12 0.71 2.42 -6.50
CA VAL A 12 -0.71 2.26 -6.83
C VAL A 12 -0.97 2.64 -8.28
N LYS A 13 -0.52 3.82 -8.70
CA LYS A 13 -0.70 4.30 -10.07
C LYS A 13 -0.04 3.36 -11.11
N THR A 14 1.17 2.92 -10.84
CA THR A 14 1.92 2.04 -11.76
C THR A 14 1.33 0.63 -11.84
N LYS A 15 0.77 0.12 -10.73
CA LYS A 15 0.26 -1.25 -10.63
C LYS A 15 -1.20 -1.40 -11.07
N ASN A 16 -2.04 -0.37 -10.94
CA ASN A 16 -3.44 -0.40 -11.39
C ASN A 16 -3.55 -0.91 -12.85
N GLY A 17 -2.80 -0.28 -13.77
CA GLY A 17 -2.82 -0.67 -15.19
C GLY A 17 -2.22 -2.05 -15.47
N LYS A 18 -1.29 -2.53 -14.64
CA LYS A 18 -0.65 -3.85 -14.80
C LYS A 18 -1.51 -4.99 -14.27
N MET A 19 -2.25 -4.75 -13.18
CA MET A 19 -3.07 -5.76 -12.49
C MET A 19 -4.52 -5.77 -12.98
N GLY A 20 -4.95 -4.74 -13.74
CA GLY A 20 -6.35 -4.60 -14.16
C GLY A 20 -7.29 -4.26 -13.00
N VAL A 21 -6.76 -3.60 -11.97
CA VAL A 21 -7.53 -3.11 -10.81
C VAL A 21 -7.67 -1.60 -10.85
N ASN A 22 -8.60 -1.05 -10.06
CA ASN A 22 -8.85 0.38 -9.97
C ASN A 22 -8.82 0.85 -8.51
N VAL A 23 -7.63 0.83 -7.90
CA VAL A 23 -7.41 1.41 -6.58
C VAL A 23 -7.24 2.92 -6.73
N GLU A 24 -8.13 3.68 -6.11
CA GLU A 24 -8.19 5.14 -6.19
C GLU A 24 -7.52 5.81 -4.99
N ASP A 25 -7.63 5.19 -3.81
CA ASP A 25 -7.17 5.82 -2.57
C ASP A 25 -6.76 4.80 -1.50
N ILE A 26 -6.16 5.32 -0.42
CA ILE A 26 -5.78 4.59 0.77
C ILE A 26 -6.31 5.34 1.98
N THR A 27 -7.00 4.65 2.88
CA THR A 27 -7.55 5.31 4.06
C THR A 27 -6.44 5.93 4.93
N PRO A 28 -6.74 7.03 5.67
CA PRO A 28 -5.76 7.66 6.55
C PRO A 28 -5.15 6.70 7.59
N ARG A 29 -5.94 5.74 8.08
CA ARG A 29 -5.47 4.73 9.05
C ARG A 29 -4.49 3.73 8.44
N ALA A 30 -4.74 3.29 7.21
CA ALA A 30 -3.81 2.43 6.48
C ALA A 30 -2.52 3.19 6.13
N MET A 31 -2.62 4.45 5.70
CA MET A 31 -1.46 5.30 5.46
C MET A 31 -0.62 5.51 6.73
N GLN A 32 -1.27 5.70 7.89
CA GLN A 32 -0.55 5.78 9.16
C GLN A 32 0.17 4.48 9.52
N ALA A 33 -0.42 3.31 9.28
CA ALA A 33 0.26 2.03 9.50
C ALA A 33 1.51 1.90 8.60
N LEU A 34 1.39 2.26 7.32
CA LEU A 34 2.51 2.28 6.37
C LEU A 34 3.63 3.25 6.81
N LEU A 35 3.27 4.42 7.35
CA LEU A 35 4.22 5.40 7.88
C LEU A 35 4.90 4.93 9.17
N ASN A 36 4.18 4.21 10.04
CA ASN A 36 4.70 3.79 11.32
C ASN A 36 5.65 2.60 11.19
N TYR A 37 5.46 1.72 10.20
CA TYR A 37 6.35 0.60 9.95
C TYR A 37 7.73 1.03 9.45
N ASP A 38 8.77 0.29 9.86
CA ASP A 38 10.17 0.67 9.62
C ASP A 38 10.75 0.18 8.29
N TRP A 39 10.03 -0.69 7.57
CA TRP A 39 10.43 -1.23 6.27
C TRP A 39 11.84 -1.84 6.26
N PRO A 40 12.11 -2.92 7.04
CA PRO A 40 13.42 -3.58 7.07
C PRO A 40 13.87 -4.10 5.70
N GLY A 41 12.94 -4.43 4.80
CA GLY A 41 13.20 -4.79 3.41
C GLY A 41 13.25 -3.60 2.44
N ASN A 42 13.26 -2.37 2.97
CA ASN A 42 13.31 -1.09 2.26
C ASN A 42 12.14 -0.92 1.27
N ILE A 43 12.39 -0.18 0.19
CA ILE A 43 11.44 0.12 -0.88
C ILE A 43 10.85 -1.12 -1.56
N ARG A 44 11.57 -2.25 -1.58
CA ARG A 44 11.07 -3.50 -2.19
C ARG A 44 9.96 -4.14 -1.35
N GLU A 45 10.08 -4.09 -0.03
CA GLU A 45 9.04 -4.59 0.87
C GLU A 45 7.79 -3.71 0.77
N LEU A 46 7.95 -2.39 0.71
CA LEU A 46 6.85 -1.45 0.47
C LEU A 46 6.12 -1.74 -0.85
N ASP A 47 6.87 -1.93 -1.93
CA ASP A 47 6.30 -2.24 -3.25
C ASP A 47 5.49 -3.55 -3.24
N HIS A 48 6.01 -4.60 -2.60
CA HIS A 48 5.28 -5.87 -2.42
C HIS A 48 4.06 -5.72 -1.50
N ALA A 49 4.16 -4.94 -0.42
CA ALA A 49 3.04 -4.72 0.49
C ALA A 49 1.88 -4.00 -0.20
N ILE A 50 2.16 -3.01 -1.04
CA ILE A 50 1.14 -2.32 -1.83
C ILE A 50 0.53 -3.26 -2.87
N GLU A 51 1.34 -4.05 -3.58
CA GLU A 51 0.82 -5.05 -4.53
C GLU A 51 -0.11 -6.05 -3.88
N PHE A 52 0.32 -6.61 -2.74
CA PHE A 52 -0.50 -7.49 -1.93
C PHE A 52 -1.82 -6.81 -1.58
N SER A 53 -1.76 -5.59 -1.05
CA SER A 53 -2.96 -4.84 -0.65
C SER A 53 -3.92 -4.59 -1.80
N MET A 54 -3.39 -4.30 -3.00
CA MET A 54 -4.18 -4.10 -4.21
C MET A 54 -4.88 -5.38 -4.68
N MET A 55 -4.28 -6.56 -4.49
CA MET A 55 -4.91 -7.85 -4.84
C MET A 55 -6.15 -8.16 -3.99
N PHE A 56 -6.23 -7.65 -2.76
CA PHE A 56 -7.35 -7.87 -1.83
C PHE A 56 -8.28 -6.66 -1.70
N CYS A 57 -8.11 -5.65 -2.57
CA CYS A 57 -8.89 -4.42 -2.54
C CYS A 57 -10.04 -4.48 -3.55
N ASP A 58 -11.24 -4.84 -3.07
CA ASP A 58 -12.44 -4.94 -3.92
C ASP A 58 -13.15 -3.59 -4.09
N THR A 59 -12.93 -2.64 -3.17
CA THR A 59 -13.68 -1.37 -3.07
C THR A 59 -12.98 -0.20 -3.76
N GLY A 60 -11.79 -0.42 -4.31
CA GLY A 60 -10.93 0.65 -4.84
C GLY A 60 -10.28 1.52 -3.77
N ILE A 61 -10.51 1.26 -2.48
CA ILE A 61 -9.88 1.98 -1.36
C ILE A 61 -9.17 0.98 -0.46
N ILE A 62 -7.84 1.08 -0.36
CA ILE A 62 -7.05 0.21 0.51
C ILE A 62 -7.23 0.62 1.97
N ASP A 63 -7.47 -0.37 2.82
CA ASP A 63 -7.63 -0.20 4.24
C ASP A 63 -6.77 -1.21 5.03
N LEU A 64 -6.77 -1.12 6.38
CA LEU A 64 -5.96 -1.97 7.26
C LEU A 64 -6.11 -3.48 6.99
N PRO A 65 -7.31 -4.05 6.72
CA PRO A 65 -7.45 -5.47 6.45
C PRO A 65 -6.71 -5.96 5.19
N GLN A 66 -6.46 -5.06 4.23
CA GLN A 66 -5.74 -5.37 3.00
C GLN A 66 -4.22 -5.28 3.18
N LEU A 67 -3.75 -4.54 4.19
CA LEU A 67 -2.32 -4.45 4.45
C LEU A 67 -1.76 -5.78 5.00
N PRO A 68 -0.48 -6.10 4.72
CA PRO A 68 0.16 -7.25 5.33
C PRO A 68 0.14 -7.18 6.86
N MET A 69 -0.09 -8.33 7.51
CA MET A 69 -0.22 -8.41 8.97
C MET A 69 0.99 -7.88 9.77
N HIS A 70 2.19 -7.84 9.19
CA HIS A 70 3.37 -7.32 9.88
C HIS A 70 3.44 -5.79 9.86
N VAL A 71 2.71 -5.13 8.96
CA VAL A 71 2.61 -3.66 8.87
C VAL A 71 1.55 -3.12 9.82
N THR A 72 0.52 -3.91 10.13
CA THR A 72 -0.61 -3.53 10.99
C THR A 72 -0.43 -3.89 12.47
N LYS A 73 0.73 -4.43 12.84
CA LYS A 73 1.08 -4.83 14.21
C LYS A 73 1.62 -3.69 15.05
#